data_AF-A0A381WAA4-F1
#
_entry.id   AF-A0A381WAA4-F1
#
_cell.length_a   1.000
_cell.length_b   1.000
_cell.length_c   1.000
_cell.angle_alpha   90.00
_cell.angle_beta   90.00
_cell.angle_gamma   90.00
#
_symmetry.space_group_name_H-M   'P 1'
#
loop_
_entity.id
_entity.type
_entity.pdbx_description
1 polymer ?
#
loop_
_entity_poly.entity_id
_entity_poly.type
_entity_poly.pdbx_seq_one_letter_code
_entity_poly.pdbx_strand_id
1 'polypeptide(L)'
;MKKKEAYKTHFKNLDEMGKCVGKELGISEWIEITQDKISVFAKITEDEQWIHLDAEKCAKESPYKTTIAHGFMILSLASRFSYDTVTIE
;
A
#
# COMPACT_ATOMS: atom_id res chain seq x y z
N MET A 1 -18.54 -11.55 -2.74
CA MET A 1 -17.25 -12.08 -3.27
C MET A 1 -16.60 -12.90 -2.18
N LYS A 2 -16.19 -14.15 -2.43
CA LYS A 2 -15.39 -14.91 -1.45
C LYS A 2 -14.07 -14.14 -1.28
N LYS A 3 -13.71 -13.73 -0.06
CA LYS A 3 -12.39 -13.15 0.22
C LYS A 3 -11.36 -14.23 -0.15
N LYS A 4 -10.52 -13.96 -1.14
CA LYS A 4 -9.35 -14.79 -1.40
C LYS A 4 -8.38 -14.54 -0.25
N GLU A 5 -7.81 -15.60 0.29
CA GLU A 5 -6.73 -15.53 1.29
C GLU A 5 -5.46 -15.01 0.63
N ALA A 6 -4.58 -14.42 1.44
CA ALA A 6 -3.27 -13.97 0.97
C ALA A 6 -2.45 -15.19 0.52
N TYR A 7 -1.73 -15.03 -0.59
CA TYR A 7 -0.87 -16.07 -1.13
C TYR A 7 0.21 -15.48 -2.03
N LYS A 8 1.25 -16.29 -2.26
CA LYS A 8 2.45 -15.93 -2.99
C LYS A 8 2.74 -16.95 -4.09
N THR A 9 3.12 -16.47 -5.27
CA THR A 9 3.66 -17.33 -6.33
C THR A 9 5.18 -17.41 -6.24
N HIS A 10 5.71 -18.62 -6.39
CA HIS A 10 7.14 -18.90 -6.38
C HIS A 10 7.59 -19.31 -7.78
N PHE A 11 8.57 -18.60 -8.32
CA PHE A 11 9.21 -18.94 -9.60
C PHE A 11 10.64 -19.38 -9.37
N LYS A 12 11.13 -20.34 -10.16
CA LYS A 12 12.52 -20.79 -10.07
C LYS A 12 13.50 -19.87 -10.79
N ASN A 13 13.01 -19.07 -11.74
CA ASN A 13 13.80 -18.13 -12.53
C ASN A 13 12.90 -17.15 -13.31
N LEU A 14 13.54 -16.20 -14.00
CA LEU A 14 12.87 -15.16 -14.78
C LEU A 14 12.10 -15.69 -16.01
N ASP A 15 12.53 -16.80 -16.62
CA ASP A 15 11.83 -17.37 -17.79
C ASP A 15 10.46 -17.95 -17.40
N GLU A 16 10.39 -18.61 -16.25
CA GLU A 16 9.13 -19.11 -15.69
C GLU A 16 8.15 -17.97 -15.39
N MET A 17 8.65 -16.87 -14.80
CA MET A 17 7.85 -15.67 -14.55
C MET A 17 7.35 -15.03 -15.85
N GLY A 18 8.21 -14.94 -16.88
CA GLY A 18 7.86 -14.35 -18.18
C GLY A 18 6.70 -15.06 -18.89
N LYS A 19 6.50 -16.36 -18.64
CA LYS A 19 5.38 -17.15 -19.18
C LYS A 19 4.03 -16.89 -18.49
N CYS A 20 4.01 -16.06 -17.45
CA CYS A 20 2.84 -15.80 -16.61
C CYS A 20 2.23 -14.40 -16.83
N VAL A 21 2.59 -13.67 -17.89
CA VAL A 21 1.97 -12.39 -18.25
C VAL A 21 0.45 -12.52 -18.33
N GLY A 22 -0.26 -11.60 -17.67
CA GLY A 22 -1.73 -11.59 -17.60
C GLY A 22 -2.35 -12.49 -16.53
N LYS A 23 -1.55 -13.21 -15.73
CA LYS A 23 -2.02 -14.02 -14.60
C LYS A 23 -1.86 -13.28 -13.27
N GLU A 24 -2.70 -13.60 -12.29
CA GLU A 24 -2.59 -13.12 -10.91
C GLU A 24 -1.32 -13.69 -10.28
N LEU A 25 -0.47 -12.83 -9.69
CA LEU A 25 0.79 -13.25 -9.06
C LEU A 25 0.60 -13.64 -7.59
N GLY A 26 -0.35 -13.04 -6.91
CA GLY A 26 -0.57 -13.26 -5.49
C GLY A 26 -1.51 -12.21 -4.92
N ILE A 27 -1.79 -12.36 -3.63
CA ILE A 27 -2.56 -11.41 -2.83
C ILE A 27 -1.76 -11.14 -1.57
N SER A 28 -1.49 -9.86 -1.30
CA SER A 28 -0.74 -9.48 -0.10
C SER A 28 -1.59 -9.69 1.15
N GLU A 29 -0.91 -9.73 2.29
CA GLU A 29 -1.58 -9.56 3.58
C GLU A 29 -2.20 -8.17 3.68
N TRP A 30 -3.22 -8.05 4.54
CA TRP A 30 -3.77 -6.75 4.90
C TRP A 30 -2.73 -5.93 5.68
N ILE A 31 -2.68 -4.63 5.40
CA ILE A 31 -1.80 -3.70 6.11
C ILE A 31 -2.67 -2.62 6.74
N GLU A 32 -2.52 -2.45 8.05
CA GLU A 32 -3.13 -1.32 8.75
C GLU A 32 -2.32 -0.04 8.51
N ILE A 33 -3.03 1.02 8.08
CA ILE A 33 -2.48 2.36 7.89
C ILE A 33 -2.85 3.21 9.10
N THR A 34 -1.88 3.41 9.98
CA THR A 34 -2.04 4.20 11.20
C THR A 34 -1.64 5.66 10.97
N GLN A 35 -2.15 6.56 11.81
CA GLN A 35 -1.76 7.98 11.76
C GLN A 35 -0.24 8.17 11.90
N ASP A 36 0.44 7.37 12.73
CA ASP A 36 1.90 7.47 12.89
C ASP A 36 2.65 7.21 11.57
N LYS A 37 2.20 6.22 10.78
CA LYS A 37 2.80 5.95 9.47
C LYS A 37 2.56 7.09 8.49
N ILE A 38 1.35 7.68 8.51
CA ILE A 38 1.01 8.86 7.71
C ILE A 38 1.92 10.04 8.10
N SER A 39 2.08 10.30 9.40
CA SER A 39 2.91 11.38 9.92
C SER A 39 4.40 11.21 9.59
N VAL A 40 4.92 9.99 9.68
CA VAL A 40 6.31 9.68 9.29
C VAL A 40 6.51 9.91 7.79
N PHE A 41 5.56 9.48 6.95
CA PHE A 41 5.64 9.69 5.51
C PHE A 41 5.61 11.18 5.15
N ALA A 42 4.72 11.95 5.77
CA ALA A 42 4.68 13.42 5.62
C ALA A 42 6.04 14.05 5.91
N LYS A 43 6.65 13.69 7.05
CA LYS A 43 7.95 14.22 7.46
C LYS A 43 9.08 13.86 6.49
N ILE A 44 9.11 12.63 5.98
CA ILE A 44 10.17 12.16 5.07
C ILE A 44 10.05 12.81 3.69
N THR A 45 8.83 13.04 3.24
CA THR A 45 8.55 13.58 1.90
C THR A 45 8.34 15.09 1.87
N GLU A 46 8.34 15.72 3.04
CA GLU A 46 8.02 17.14 3.25
C GLU A 46 6.60 17.51 2.78
N ASP A 47 5.72 16.52 2.62
CA ASP A 47 4.30 16.70 2.33
C ASP A 47 3.48 16.74 3.63
N GLU A 48 3.49 17.91 4.25
CA GLU A 48 2.79 18.19 5.51
C GLU A 48 1.40 18.83 5.28
N GLN A 49 0.74 18.55 4.15
CA GLN A 49 -0.62 19.05 3.91
C GLN A 49 -1.57 18.65 5.06
N TRP A 50 -2.37 19.62 5.52
CA TRP A 50 -3.23 19.48 6.70
C TRP A 50 -4.21 18.29 6.61
N ILE A 51 -4.60 17.87 5.41
CA ILE A 51 -5.48 16.71 5.19
C ILE A 51 -4.86 15.39 5.68
N HIS A 52 -3.55 15.35 5.88
CA HIS A 52 -2.82 14.18 6.37
C HIS A 52 -2.55 14.22 7.88
N LEU A 53 -2.48 15.41 8.48
CA LEU A 53 -1.92 15.61 9.83
C LEU A 53 -2.87 16.31 10.81
N ASP A 54 -3.76 17.18 10.34
CA ASP A 54 -4.60 18.02 11.20
C ASP A 54 -6.00 17.41 11.35
N ALA A 55 -6.17 16.57 12.38
CA ALA A 55 -7.44 15.92 12.66
C ALA A 55 -8.56 16.91 13.01
N GLU A 56 -8.26 18.00 13.71
CA GLU A 56 -9.27 18.99 14.11
C GLU A 56 -9.79 19.76 12.91
N LYS A 57 -8.89 20.20 12.03
CA LYS A 57 -9.27 20.86 10.79
C LYS A 57 -9.96 19.89 9.84
N CYS A 58 -9.53 18.63 9.77
CA CYS A 58 -10.22 17.59 9.00
C CYS A 58 -11.66 17.38 9.47
N ALA A 59 -11.91 17.29 10.77
CA ALA A 59 -13.27 17.15 11.30
C ALA A 59 -14.18 18.32 10.87
N LYS A 60 -13.65 19.54 10.78
CA LYS A 60 -14.40 20.74 10.39
C LYS A 60 -14.56 20.85 8.87
N GLU A 61 -13.47 20.81 8.13
CA GLU A 61 -13.37 21.26 6.74
C GLU A 61 -13.27 20.12 5.72
N SER A 62 -12.69 18.97 6.07
CA SER A 62 -12.51 17.87 5.12
C SER A 62 -13.85 17.21 4.77
N PRO A 63 -14.08 16.81 3.50
CA PRO A 63 -15.23 15.99 3.12
C PRO A 63 -15.19 14.60 3.78
N TYR A 64 -14.01 14.11 4.17
CA TYR A 64 -13.83 12.81 4.80
C TYR A 64 -13.98 12.84 6.32
N LYS A 65 -13.98 14.02 6.94
CA LYS A 65 -14.12 14.23 8.40
C LYS A 65 -13.07 13.52 9.27
N THR A 66 -11.99 13.06 8.66
CA THR A 66 -10.80 12.48 9.28
C THR A 66 -9.59 12.78 8.40
N THR A 67 -8.39 12.61 8.96
CA THR A 67 -7.16 12.58 8.18
C THR A 67 -7.18 11.40 7.20
N ILE A 68 -6.50 11.57 6.07
CA ILE A 68 -6.34 10.55 5.04
C ILE A 68 -4.86 10.27 4.79
N ALA A 69 -4.53 9.06 4.35
CA ALA A 69 -3.17 8.75 3.95
C ALA A 69 -2.78 9.47 2.65
N HIS A 70 -1.48 9.72 2.46
CA HIS A 70 -0.94 10.26 1.21
C HIS A 70 -1.19 9.30 0.06
N GLY A 71 -1.58 9.81 -1.11
CA GLY A 71 -1.69 8.99 -2.32
C GLY A 71 -0.36 8.34 -2.69
N PHE A 72 0.75 9.08 -2.53
CA PHE A 72 2.10 8.54 -2.77
C PHE A 72 2.52 7.48 -1.76
N MET A 73 2.03 7.53 -0.51
CA MET A 73 2.27 6.46 0.47
C MET A 73 1.65 5.13 -0.02
N ILE A 74 0.42 5.17 -0.55
CA ILE A 74 -0.24 3.97 -1.08
C ILE A 74 0.51 3.43 -2.29
N LEU A 75 0.98 4.30 -3.19
CA LEU A 75 1.82 3.88 -4.32
C LEU A 75 3.14 3.25 -3.85
N SER A 76 3.80 3.82 -2.83
CA SER A 76 5.06 3.28 -2.30
C SER A 76 4.93 1.86 -1.72
N LEU A 77 3.73 1.47 -1.26
CA LEU A 77 3.46 0.11 -0.79
C LEU A 77 3.52 -0.95 -1.90
N ALA A 78 3.55 -0.56 -3.19
CA ALA A 78 3.75 -1.50 -4.29
C ALA A 78 5.02 -2.36 -4.13
N SER A 79 6.08 -1.78 -3.56
CA SER A 79 7.31 -2.51 -3.22
C SER A 79 7.02 -3.65 -2.23
N ARG A 80 6.33 -3.36 -1.13
CA ARG A 80 5.92 -4.33 -0.11
C ARG A 80 5.01 -5.41 -0.71
N PHE A 81 4.03 -5.02 -1.51
CA PHE A 81 3.11 -5.95 -2.17
C PHE A 81 3.83 -6.89 -3.13
N SER A 82 4.85 -6.41 -3.85
CA SER A 82 5.69 -7.27 -4.68
C SER A 82 6.34 -8.38 -3.84
N TYR A 83 6.90 -8.05 -2.67
CA TYR A 83 7.50 -9.06 -1.77
C TYR A 83 6.49 -10.04 -1.18
N ASP A 84 5.23 -9.64 -0.99
CA ASP A 84 4.20 -10.53 -0.47
C ASP A 84 3.62 -11.45 -1.54
N THR A 85 3.63 -11.02 -2.80
CA THR A 85 2.91 -11.73 -3.87
C THR A 85 3.80 -12.58 -4.75
N VAL A 86 5.09 -12.26 -4.89
CA VAL A 86 5.99 -13.02 -5.78
C VAL A 86 7.40 -13.17 -5.19
N THR A 87 8.02 -14.32 -5.44
CA THR A 87 9.46 -14.54 -5.24
C THR A 87 10.04 -15.28 -6.43
N ILE A 88 11.31 -15.03 -6.69
CA ILE A 88 12.12 -15.73 -7.70
C ILE A 88 13.35 -16.26 -6.99
N GLU A 89 13.69 -17.53 -7.18
CA GLU A 89 14.92 -18.15 -6.67
C GLU A 89 16.20 -17.53 -7.28
#